data_AF-A0A3D2I926-F1
#
_entry.id   AF-A0A3D2I926-F1
#
_cell.length_a   1.000
_cell.length_b   1.000
_cell.length_c   1.000
_cell.angle_alpha   90.00
_cell.angle_beta   90.00
_cell.angle_gamma   90.00
#
_symmetry.space_group_name_H-M   'P 1'
#
loop_
_entity.id
_entity.type
_entity.pdbx_description
1 polymer ?
#
loop_
_entity_poly.entity_id
_entity_poly.type
_entity_poly.pdbx_seq_one_letter_code
_entity_poly.pdbx_strand_id
1 'polypeptide(L)'
;CGKHNFTDIRQFNLMFKTFQGVTEDAKNTVYLRPETAQGIFTNFVNTQRTTRRKLPFGVCQIGKSFRNEITPGNFIFRVREFEQMELEFFCKPGTDLEWFNYWRTFCHNWLLGIGLKDENLRLRDHDPEELCFYSKATTDFEFLFPFGWGELWGVADRTDYDLT
;
A
#
# COMPACT_ATOMS: atom_id res chain seq x y z
N CYS A 1 12.41 -32.49 -18.01
CA CYS A 1 13.50 -32.11 -18.95
C CYS A 1 14.48 -31.20 -18.21
N GLY A 2 15.65 -31.70 -17.83
CA GLY A 2 16.65 -30.99 -17.01
C GLY A 2 17.43 -29.91 -17.76
N LYS A 3 16.77 -29.03 -18.50
CA LYS A 3 17.41 -27.84 -19.09
C LYS A 3 17.18 -26.66 -18.16
N HIS A 4 18.20 -26.33 -17.38
CA HIS A 4 18.26 -25.14 -16.53
C HIS A 4 19.29 -24.17 -17.13
N ASN A 5 18.98 -23.59 -18.29
CA ASN A 5 19.74 -22.46 -18.81
C ASN A 5 19.06 -21.17 -18.36
N PHE A 6 19.13 -20.90 -17.05
CA PHE A 6 18.59 -19.67 -16.48
C PHE A 6 19.60 -18.54 -16.68
N THR A 7 19.12 -17.37 -17.07
CA THR A 7 19.94 -16.15 -17.06
C THR A 7 20.20 -15.71 -15.63
N ASP A 8 21.25 -14.91 -15.43
CA ASP A 8 21.52 -14.28 -14.14
C ASP A 8 20.30 -13.50 -13.61
N ILE A 9 20.18 -13.48 -12.29
CA ILE A 9 19.12 -12.74 -11.60
C ILE A 9 19.28 -11.26 -11.91
N ARG A 10 18.21 -10.64 -12.43
CA ARG A 10 18.14 -9.21 -12.70
C ARG A 10 17.08 -8.59 -11.81
N GLN A 11 17.40 -7.43 -11.24
CA GLN A 11 16.40 -6.60 -10.59
C GLN A 11 15.55 -5.90 -11.65
N PHE A 12 14.24 -6.10 -11.57
CA PHE A 12 13.28 -5.42 -12.41
C PHE A 12 12.57 -4.35 -11.58
N ASN A 13 12.67 -3.09 -12.01
CA ASN A 13 11.90 -2.02 -11.42
C ASN A 13 10.44 -2.16 -11.87
N LEU A 14 9.54 -2.24 -10.88
CA LEU A 14 8.10 -2.38 -11.11
C LEU A 14 7.39 -1.03 -11.31
N MET A 15 8.09 0.10 -11.35
CA MET A 15 7.50 1.39 -11.69
C MET A 15 7.53 1.65 -13.19
N PHE A 16 6.46 2.24 -13.71
CA PHE A 16 6.46 2.76 -15.08
C PHE A 16 7.26 4.06 -15.14
N LYS A 17 8.27 4.07 -15.99
CA LYS A 17 9.15 5.22 -16.25
C LYS A 17 8.71 5.92 -17.54
N THR A 18 8.69 7.25 -17.52
CA THR A 18 8.48 8.10 -18.70
C THR A 18 9.29 9.40 -18.57
N PHE A 19 9.19 10.30 -19.54
CA PHE A 19 9.90 11.59 -19.57
C PHE A 19 8.92 12.75 -19.70
N GLN A 20 9.19 13.84 -18.97
CA GLN A 20 8.41 15.08 -19.06
C GLN A 20 8.97 15.99 -20.18
N GLY A 21 8.10 16.42 -21.10
CA GLY A 21 8.48 17.30 -22.22
C GLY A 21 8.76 16.54 -23.51
N VAL A 22 9.26 17.26 -24.52
CA VAL A 22 9.41 16.74 -25.89
C VAL A 22 10.67 15.87 -26.05
N THR A 23 11.68 16.08 -25.20
CA THR A 23 12.97 15.40 -25.27
C THR A 23 13.13 14.38 -24.16
N GLU A 24 13.61 13.19 -24.50
CA GLU A 24 13.95 12.11 -23.57
C GLU A 24 15.31 12.38 -22.90
N ASP A 25 15.37 13.41 -22.04
CA ASP A 25 16.54 13.69 -21.20
C ASP A 25 16.36 13.03 -19.82
N ALA A 26 17.43 12.43 -19.30
CA ALA A 26 17.47 11.86 -17.95
C ALA A 26 17.01 12.87 -16.87
N LYS A 27 17.28 14.17 -17.06
CA LYS A 27 16.82 15.25 -16.16
C LYS A 27 15.31 15.38 -16.05
N ASN A 28 14.57 14.88 -17.04
CA ASN A 28 13.11 14.95 -17.10
C ASN A 28 12.44 13.60 -16.81
N THR A 29 13.18 12.64 -16.22
CA THR A 29 12.60 11.34 -15.87
C THR A 29 11.50 11.51 -14.83
N VAL A 30 10.32 10.98 -15.11
CA VAL A 30 9.19 10.91 -14.17
C VAL A 30 8.62 9.50 -14.13
N TYR A 31 7.89 9.19 -13.06
CA TYR A 31 7.30 7.87 -12.86
C TYR A 31 5.79 7.98 -12.69
N LEU A 32 5.06 6.99 -13.19
CA LEU A 32 3.68 6.80 -12.76
C LEU A 32 3.71 6.23 -11.34
N ARG A 33 2.96 6.86 -10.44
CA ARG A 33 2.98 6.49 -9.02
C ARG A 33 2.56 5.02 -8.82
N PRO A 34 3.32 4.22 -8.07
CA PRO A 34 2.97 2.82 -7.78
C PRO A 34 1.99 2.66 -6.61
N GLU A 35 1.75 3.74 -5.87
CA GLU A 35 0.84 3.87 -4.73
C GLU A 35 0.33 5.32 -4.62
N THR A 36 -0.63 5.58 -3.74
CA THR A 36 -1.23 6.90 -3.58
C THR A 36 -0.69 7.69 -2.36
N ALA A 37 -0.10 6.98 -1.39
CA ALA A 37 0.44 7.47 -0.11
C ALA A 37 1.48 8.60 -0.22
N GLN A 38 2.45 8.50 -1.14
CA GLN A 38 3.52 9.51 -1.30
C GLN A 38 3.00 10.94 -1.51
N GLY A 39 1.87 11.08 -2.21
CA GLY A 39 1.23 12.39 -2.40
C GLY A 39 0.71 13.00 -1.09
N ILE A 40 0.31 12.16 -0.13
CA ILE A 40 -0.15 12.57 1.18
C ILE A 40 1.03 13.04 2.04
N PHE A 41 2.12 12.26 2.08
CA PHE A 41 3.31 12.59 2.87
C PHE A 41 3.97 13.90 2.42
N THR A 42 4.20 14.05 1.12
CA THR A 42 4.77 15.29 0.55
C THR A 42 3.93 16.54 0.84
N ASN A 43 2.62 16.38 1.05
CA ASN A 43 1.71 17.46 1.37
C ASN A 43 1.33 17.56 2.86
N PHE A 44 1.95 16.78 3.75
CA PHE A 44 1.59 16.74 5.18
C PHE A 44 1.49 18.13 5.81
N VAL A 45 2.54 18.96 5.67
CA VAL A 45 2.59 20.32 6.24
C VAL A 45 1.52 21.24 5.61
N ASN A 46 1.31 21.14 4.30
CA ASN A 46 0.31 21.94 3.59
C ASN A 46 -1.11 21.59 4.07
N THR A 47 -1.43 20.30 4.15
CA THR A 47 -2.73 19.81 4.60
C THR A 47 -2.97 20.14 6.07
N GLN A 48 -1.99 19.90 6.94
CA GLN A 48 -2.10 20.17 8.37
C GLN A 48 -2.27 21.67 8.67
N ARG A 49 -1.52 22.54 7.98
CA ARG A 49 -1.61 24.00 8.14
C ARG A 49 -2.93 24.57 7.65
N THR A 50 -3.40 24.15 6.48
CA THR A 50 -4.64 24.68 5.87
C THR A 50 -5.89 24.25 6.64
N THR A 51 -5.90 23.02 7.13
CA THR A 51 -7.02 22.47 7.92
C THR A 51 -6.93 22.74 9.42
N ARG A 52 -5.79 23.27 9.89
CA ARG A 52 -5.47 23.54 11.31
C ARG A 52 -5.67 22.31 12.22
N ARG A 53 -5.45 21.11 11.68
CA ARG A 53 -5.61 19.87 12.44
C ARG A 53 -4.48 19.71 13.45
N LYS A 54 -4.82 19.17 14.63
CA LYS A 54 -3.87 18.70 15.63
C LYS A 54 -3.81 17.18 15.56
N LEU A 55 -2.69 16.60 15.99
CA LEU A 55 -2.59 15.15 16.12
C LEU A 55 -3.55 14.63 17.21
N PRO A 56 -4.18 13.46 17.00
CA PRO A 56 -4.09 12.65 15.78
C PRO A 56 -5.04 13.13 14.68
N PHE A 57 -4.66 12.94 13.41
CA PHE A 57 -5.54 13.18 12.27
C PHE A 57 -5.17 12.29 11.08
N GLY A 58 -6.14 12.01 10.22
CA GLY A 58 -5.93 11.23 9.01
C GLY A 58 -6.13 12.03 7.73
N VAL A 59 -5.50 11.59 6.65
CA VAL A 59 -5.73 12.07 5.28
C VAL A 59 -6.03 10.86 4.39
N CYS A 60 -7.21 10.85 3.77
CA CYS A 60 -7.62 9.79 2.86
C CYS A 60 -7.42 10.22 1.41
N GLN A 61 -7.03 9.29 0.55
CA GLN A 61 -6.99 9.50 -0.89
C GLN A 61 -7.53 8.26 -1.61
N ILE A 62 -8.32 8.51 -2.66
CA ILE A 62 -8.72 7.49 -3.63
C ILE A 62 -8.10 7.88 -4.97
N GLY A 63 -7.48 6.93 -5.65
CA GLY A 63 -6.97 7.20 -6.98
C GLY A 63 -6.23 6.04 -7.64
N LYS A 64 -5.87 6.26 -8.89
CA LYS A 64 -5.14 5.30 -9.72
C LYS A 64 -3.69 5.14 -9.29
N SER A 65 -3.20 3.91 -9.37
CA SER A 65 -1.81 3.50 -9.18
C SER A 65 -1.39 2.53 -10.27
N PHE A 66 -0.09 2.49 -10.54
CA PHE A 66 0.45 1.74 -11.67
C PHE A 66 1.63 0.86 -11.26
N ARG A 67 1.52 -0.45 -11.52
CA ARG A 67 2.60 -1.42 -11.26
C ARG A 67 2.95 -2.14 -12.55
N ASN A 68 4.22 -2.11 -12.95
CA ASN A 68 4.74 -2.73 -14.16
C ASN A 68 4.89 -4.25 -13.97
N GLU A 69 3.76 -4.91 -13.74
CA GLU A 69 3.66 -6.34 -13.47
C GLU A 69 4.20 -7.15 -14.67
N ILE A 70 5.10 -8.09 -14.36
CA ILE A 70 5.83 -8.88 -15.36
C ILE A 70 4.87 -9.88 -16.02
N THR A 71 4.07 -10.57 -15.21
CA THR A 71 3.10 -11.58 -15.67
C THR A 71 1.72 -11.23 -15.11
N PRO A 72 0.90 -10.47 -15.85
CA PRO A 72 -0.51 -10.27 -15.51
C PRO A 72 -1.23 -11.61 -15.42
N GLY A 73 -2.18 -11.74 -14.49
CA GLY A 73 -2.80 -13.02 -14.16
C GLY A 73 -3.98 -12.87 -13.20
N ASN A 74 -4.83 -13.89 -13.14
CA ASN A 74 -6.04 -13.91 -12.31
C ASN A 74 -6.88 -12.63 -12.45
N PHE A 75 -7.27 -12.26 -13.67
CA PHE A 75 -8.20 -11.17 -13.93
C PHE A 75 -7.82 -9.84 -13.22
N ILE A 76 -8.57 -9.41 -12.20
CA ILE A 76 -8.34 -8.16 -11.46
C ILE A 76 -7.17 -8.21 -10.46
N PHE A 77 -6.63 -9.39 -10.14
CA PHE A 77 -5.63 -9.53 -9.07
C PHE A 77 -4.21 -9.14 -9.48
N ARG A 78 -3.88 -9.23 -10.78
CA ARG A 78 -2.57 -8.79 -11.29
C ARG A 78 -2.76 -7.98 -12.56
N VAL A 79 -3.04 -6.70 -12.35
CA VAL A 79 -3.22 -5.68 -13.38
C VAL A 79 -2.12 -4.61 -13.27
N ARG A 80 -1.92 -3.86 -14.36
CA ARG A 80 -0.90 -2.79 -14.42
C ARG A 80 -1.41 -1.42 -13.99
N GLU A 81 -2.73 -1.24 -13.96
CA GLU A 81 -3.43 -0.04 -13.53
C GLU A 81 -4.61 -0.48 -12.66
N PHE A 82 -4.73 0.11 -11.48
CA PHE A 82 -5.82 -0.16 -10.53
C PHE A 82 -6.07 1.07 -9.67
N GLU A 83 -7.17 1.08 -8.94
CA GLU A 83 -7.49 2.14 -7.98
C GLU A 83 -7.32 1.64 -6.56
N GLN A 84 -6.82 2.52 -5.69
CA GLN A 84 -6.65 2.25 -4.27
C GLN A 84 -7.43 3.27 -3.46
N MET A 85 -7.84 2.85 -2.27
CA MET A 85 -8.31 3.72 -1.20
C MET A 85 -7.29 3.62 -0.07
N GLU A 86 -6.54 4.69 0.17
CA GLU A 86 -5.51 4.72 1.21
C GLU A 86 -5.83 5.81 2.24
N LEU A 87 -5.49 5.55 3.49
CA LEU A 87 -5.61 6.46 4.61
C LEU A 87 -4.28 6.48 5.34
N GLU A 88 -3.67 7.67 5.40
CA GLU A 88 -2.52 7.90 6.26
C GLU A 88 -2.99 8.56 7.54
N PHE A 89 -2.83 7.85 8.66
CA PHE A 89 -3.24 8.31 9.98
C PHE A 89 -2.04 8.73 10.82
N PHE A 90 -1.91 10.04 11.04
CA PHE A 90 -0.82 10.63 11.79
C PHE A 90 -1.16 10.69 13.28
N CYS A 91 -0.33 10.09 14.12
CA CYS A 91 -0.48 10.08 15.56
C CYS A 91 0.80 10.53 16.27
N LYS A 92 0.79 10.53 17.62
CA LYS A 92 1.99 10.88 18.40
C LYS A 92 2.86 9.61 18.56
N PRO A 93 4.19 9.73 18.58
CA PRO A 93 5.04 8.60 18.92
C PRO A 93 4.64 7.98 20.27
N GLY A 94 4.57 6.66 20.32
CA GLY A 94 4.17 5.90 21.52
C GLY A 94 2.66 5.65 21.65
N THR A 95 1.82 6.22 20.77
CA THR A 95 0.38 5.86 20.68
C THR A 95 0.04 5.07 19.41
N ASP A 96 1.03 4.78 18.59
CA ASP A 96 0.98 4.08 17.30
C ASP A 96 0.26 2.73 17.38
N LEU A 97 0.65 1.86 18.33
CA LEU A 97 0.02 0.54 18.47
C LEU A 97 -1.43 0.58 18.96
N GLU A 98 -1.82 1.61 19.72
CA GLU A 98 -3.22 1.81 20.12
C GLU A 98 -4.07 2.13 18.88
N TRP A 99 -3.58 3.06 18.05
CA TRP A 99 -4.24 3.43 16.80
C TRP A 99 -4.23 2.32 15.76
N PHE A 100 -3.15 1.54 15.68
CA PHE A 100 -3.08 0.34 14.84
C PHE A 100 -4.20 -0.65 15.17
N ASN A 101 -4.37 -0.98 16.45
CA ASN A 101 -5.44 -1.89 16.89
C ASN A 101 -6.84 -1.30 16.66
N TYR A 102 -7.01 0.01 16.86
CA TYR A 102 -8.26 0.70 16.52
C TYR A 102 -8.60 0.56 15.04
N TRP A 103 -7.65 0.86 14.13
CA TRP A 103 -7.87 0.79 12.69
C TRP A 103 -8.08 -0.64 12.20
N ARG A 104 -7.36 -1.63 12.75
CA ARG A 104 -7.64 -3.05 12.47
C ARG A 104 -9.10 -3.41 12.79
N THR A 105 -9.56 -3.04 13.98
CA THR A 105 -10.93 -3.32 14.42
C THR A 105 -11.96 -2.58 13.56
N PHE A 106 -11.67 -1.32 13.22
CA PHE A 106 -12.54 -0.52 12.35
C PHE A 106 -12.67 -1.13 10.96
N CYS A 107 -11.55 -1.50 10.31
CA CYS A 107 -11.54 -2.10 8.98
C CYS A 107 -12.27 -3.45 8.95
N HIS A 108 -12.06 -4.31 9.96
CA HIS A 108 -12.80 -5.58 10.09
C HIS A 108 -14.32 -5.33 10.12
N ASN A 109 -14.76 -4.47 11.04
CA ASN A 109 -16.19 -4.16 11.20
C ASN A 109 -16.78 -3.48 9.96
N TRP A 110 -16.01 -2.64 9.27
CA TRP A 110 -16.45 -1.99 8.04
C TRP A 110 -16.67 -3.01 6.93
N LEU A 111 -15.75 -3.97 6.75
CA LEU A 111 -15.89 -5.05 5.77
C LEU A 111 -17.14 -5.90 6.02
N LEU A 112 -17.41 -6.24 7.30
CA LEU A 112 -18.66 -6.92 7.67
C LEU A 112 -19.89 -6.04 7.40
N GLY A 113 -19.79 -4.74 7.69
CA GLY A 113 -20.87 -3.77 7.48
C GLY A 113 -21.28 -3.58 6.02
N ILE A 114 -20.35 -3.77 5.08
CA ILE A 114 -20.64 -3.74 3.63
C ILE A 114 -21.05 -5.12 3.06
N GLY A 115 -21.16 -6.14 3.91
CA GLY A 115 -21.74 -7.44 3.56
C GLY A 115 -20.74 -8.57 3.32
N LEU A 116 -19.45 -8.40 3.62
CA LEU A 116 -18.55 -9.55 3.66
C LEU A 116 -18.93 -10.46 4.83
N LYS A 117 -18.83 -11.76 4.60
CA LYS A 117 -19.04 -12.76 5.65
C LYS A 117 -17.72 -13.03 6.37
N ASP A 118 -17.80 -13.10 7.69
CA ASP A 118 -16.64 -13.39 8.54
C ASP A 118 -15.97 -14.74 8.19
N GLU A 119 -16.76 -15.74 7.77
CA GLU A 119 -16.24 -17.05 7.32
C GLU A 119 -15.29 -16.97 6.10
N ASN A 120 -15.37 -15.89 5.32
CA ASN A 120 -14.54 -15.64 4.15
C ASN A 120 -13.44 -14.59 4.41
N LEU A 121 -13.31 -14.10 5.64
CA LEU A 121 -12.36 -13.06 6.02
C LEU A 121 -11.42 -13.60 7.11
N ARG A 122 -10.11 -13.36 6.97
CA ARG A 122 -9.15 -13.62 8.04
C ARG A 122 -8.15 -12.49 8.16
N LEU A 123 -7.70 -12.22 9.38
CA LEU A 123 -6.63 -11.27 9.66
C LEU A 123 -5.33 -12.07 9.82
N ARG A 124 -4.34 -11.76 9.00
CA ARG A 124 -3.00 -12.37 9.04
C ARG A 124 -1.98 -11.32 9.45
N ASP A 125 -1.46 -11.44 10.66
CA ASP A 125 -0.33 -10.62 11.09
C ASP A 125 0.94 -11.11 10.39
N HIS A 126 1.75 -10.16 9.91
CA HIS A 126 3.03 -10.46 9.28
C HIS A 126 4.02 -11.02 10.30
N ASP A 127 4.77 -12.04 9.90
CA ASP A 127 5.90 -12.53 10.69
C ASP A 127 7.05 -11.51 10.68
N PRO A 128 7.96 -11.51 11.68
CA PRO A 128 9.07 -10.55 11.76
C PRO A 128 9.94 -10.48 10.50
N GLU A 129 10.07 -11.59 9.76
CA GLU A 129 10.83 -11.68 8.52
C GLU A 129 10.10 -11.08 7.31
N GLU A 130 8.78 -10.94 7.39
CA GLU A 130 7.93 -10.34 6.34
C GLU A 130 7.79 -8.82 6.50
N LEU A 131 7.96 -8.32 7.73
CA LEU A 131 7.88 -6.89 8.01
C LEU A 131 8.94 -6.10 7.24
N CYS A 132 8.50 -5.04 6.57
CA CYS A 132 9.41 -4.03 6.07
C CYS A 132 10.24 -3.46 7.22
N PHE A 133 11.50 -3.10 6.97
CA PHE A 133 12.43 -2.60 8.00
C PHE A 133 11.96 -1.35 8.77
N TYR A 134 11.00 -0.61 8.21
CA TYR A 134 10.38 0.58 8.81
C TYR A 134 9.00 0.30 9.44
N SER A 135 8.48 -0.93 9.34
CA SER A 135 7.18 -1.30 9.87
C SER A 135 7.31 -1.96 11.24
N LYS A 136 6.52 -1.47 12.20
CA LYS A 136 6.46 -2.04 13.54
C LYS A 136 5.46 -3.20 13.63
N ALA A 137 4.38 -3.13 12.86
CA ALA A 137 3.36 -4.16 12.75
C ALA A 137 2.59 -4.00 11.44
N THR A 138 2.20 -5.10 10.81
CA THR A 138 1.32 -5.09 9.64
C THR A 138 0.35 -6.26 9.73
N THR A 139 -0.92 -6.01 9.39
CA THR A 139 -1.98 -7.01 9.29
C THR A 139 -2.60 -6.96 7.90
N ASP A 140 -2.59 -8.10 7.22
CA ASP A 140 -3.34 -8.29 5.99
C ASP A 140 -4.75 -8.82 6.31
N PHE A 141 -5.75 -8.16 5.76
CA PHE A 141 -7.10 -8.67 5.65
C PHE A 141 -7.17 -9.51 4.39
N GLU A 142 -7.24 -10.82 4.56
CA GLU A 142 -7.30 -11.76 3.46
C GLU A 142 -8.73 -12.26 3.25
N PHE A 143 -9.13 -12.36 1.98
CA PHE A 143 -10.42 -12.87 1.59
C PHE A 143 -10.30 -14.24 0.89
N LEU A 144 -11.26 -15.12 1.15
CA LEU A 144 -11.33 -16.44 0.52
C LEU A 144 -11.93 -16.34 -0.90
N PHE A 145 -11.06 -16.18 -1.89
CA PHE A 145 -11.45 -16.19 -3.30
C PHE A 145 -11.59 -17.63 -3.83
N PRO A 146 -12.20 -17.84 -5.02
CA PRO A 146 -12.32 -19.17 -5.63
C PRO A 146 -10.99 -19.91 -5.86
N PHE A 147 -9.87 -19.19 -5.88
CA PHE A 147 -8.51 -19.73 -6.04
C PHE A 147 -7.71 -19.77 -4.72
N GLY A 148 -8.35 -19.49 -3.58
CA GLY A 148 -7.74 -19.51 -2.25
C GLY A 148 -7.72 -18.15 -1.56
N TRP A 149 -7.01 -18.09 -0.44
CA TRP A 149 -6.82 -16.87 0.34
C TRP A 149 -5.93 -15.88 -0.42
N GLY A 150 -6.34 -14.61 -0.45
CA GLY A 150 -5.55 -13.52 -1.00
C GLY A 150 -5.81 -12.21 -0.29
N GLU A 151 -4.83 -11.30 -0.31
CA GLU A 151 -4.91 -9.98 0.30
C GLU A 151 -6.04 -9.15 -0.33
N LEU A 152 -6.84 -8.50 0.52
CA LEU A 152 -7.84 -7.51 0.16
C LEU A 152 -7.46 -6.10 0.65
N TRP A 153 -6.86 -6.00 1.83
CA TRP A 153 -6.51 -4.72 2.48
C TRP A 153 -5.39 -4.94 3.50
N GLY A 154 -4.31 -4.16 3.45
CA GLY A 154 -3.31 -4.08 4.52
C GLY A 154 -3.50 -2.90 5.49
N VAL A 155 -3.31 -3.14 6.79
CA VAL A 155 -3.14 -2.09 7.81
C VAL A 155 -1.73 -2.19 8.36
N ALA A 156 -0.95 -1.12 8.25
CA ALA A 156 0.46 -1.10 8.66
C ALA A 156 0.75 0.07 9.62
N ASP A 157 1.55 -0.21 10.65
CA ASP A 157 2.23 0.79 11.46
C ASP A 157 3.64 0.99 10.89
N ARG A 158 3.89 2.18 10.31
CA ARG A 158 5.10 2.54 9.58
C ARG A 158 6.01 3.51 10.34
N THR A 159 5.73 3.75 11.62
CA THR A 159 6.50 4.68 12.47
C THR A 159 6.56 6.11 11.89
N ASP A 160 7.74 6.75 11.84
CA ASP A 160 7.95 8.10 11.30
C ASP A 160 8.72 8.12 9.96
N TYR A 161 9.08 6.95 9.43
CA TYR A 161 9.92 6.79 8.24
C TYR A 161 9.47 7.60 7.01
N ASP A 162 8.16 7.68 6.76
CA ASP A 162 7.62 8.36 5.57
C ASP A 162 7.63 9.89 5.65
N LEU A 163 7.81 10.45 6.86
CA LEU A 163 7.84 11.91 7.10
C LEU A 163 9.26 12.47 7.36
N THR A 164 10.26 11.60 7.53
CA THR A 164 11.67 11.96 7.72
C THR A 164 12.40 12.14 6.40
#